data_AF-A0A0F9PVD7-F1
#
_entry.id   AF-A0A0F9PVD7-F1
#
_cell.length_a   1.000
_cell.length_b   1.000
_cell.length_c   1.000
_cell.angle_alpha   90.00
_cell.angle_beta   90.00
_cell.angle_gamma   90.00
#
_symmetry.space_group_name_H-M   'P 1'
#
loop_
_entity.id
_entity.type
_entity.pdbx_description
1 polymer ?
#
loop_
_entity_poly.entity_id
_entity_poly.type
_entity_poly.pdbx_seq_one_letter_code
_entity_poly.pdbx_strand_id
1 'polypeptide(L)' 'MEHELEITVKWENDKGFSVDAKLDDGDVITISKHEENGDIEVLWPHIQKTLETYWKTTLAHIGEEMKA' A
#
# COMPACT_ATOMS: atom_id res chain seq x y z
N MET A 1 -11.57 -17.21 -12.47
CA MET A 1 -11.12 -17.41 -11.08
C MET A 1 -11.32 -16.08 -10.37
N GLU A 2 -11.82 -16.10 -9.14
CA GLU A 2 -11.96 -14.87 -8.36
C GLU A 2 -10.60 -14.57 -7.72
N HIS A 3 -10.20 -13.30 -7.77
CA HIS A 3 -8.97 -12.81 -7.16
C HIS A 3 -9.31 -11.73 -6.14
N GLU A 4 -8.62 -11.73 -5.00
CA GLU A 4 -8.81 -10.80 -3.90
C GLU A 4 -7.49 -10.10 -3.56
N LEU A 5 -7.53 -8.77 -3.47
CA LEU A 5 -6.41 -7.97 -2.97
C LEU A 5 -6.80 -7.38 -1.61
N GLU A 6 -6.18 -7.88 -0.54
CA GLU A 6 -6.32 -7.32 0.80
C GLU A 6 -5.28 -6.22 1.01
N ILE A 7 -5.71 -5.04 1.44
CA ILE A 7 -4.84 -3.93 1.83
C ILE A 7 -5.02 -3.67 3.33
N THR A 8 -3.94 -3.78 4.08
CA THR A 8 -3.91 -3.48 5.51
C THR A 8 -3.14 -2.19 5.77
N VAL A 9 -3.82 -1.19 6.34
CA VAL A 9 -3.21 0.08 6.75
C VAL A 9 -3.15 0.13 8.27
N LYS A 10 -1.95 0.37 8.82
CA LYS A 10 -1.71 0.51 10.26
C LYS A 10 -1.11 1.88 10.52
N TRP A 11 -1.59 2.58 11.55
CA TRP A 11 -1.00 3.86 11.96
C TRP A 11 -1.08 4.03 13.48
N GLU A 12 -0.13 4.77 14.00
CA GLU A 12 -0.10 5.23 15.37
C GLU A 12 0.42 6.68 15.38
N ASN A 13 -0.38 7.60 15.91
CA ASN A 13 -0.02 9.02 15.94
C ASN A 13 1.34 9.22 16.61
N ASP A 14 2.16 10.08 16.02
CA ASP A 14 3.51 10.42 16.49
C ASP A 14 4.50 9.23 16.57
N LYS A 15 4.18 8.09 15.96
CA LYS A 15 5.01 6.87 16.03
C LYS A 15 5.24 6.18 14.70
N GLY A 16 4.19 5.95 13.91
CA GLY A 16 4.39 5.18 12.69
C GLY A 16 3.19 4.96 11.80
N PHE A 17 3.49 4.51 10.59
CA PHE A 17 2.54 4.22 9.53
C PHE A 17 3.07 3.06 8.68
N SER A 18 2.21 2.12 8.33
CA SER A 18 2.54 1.08 7.35
C SER A 18 1.34 0.71 6.48
N VAL A 19 1.65 0.30 5.25
CA VAL A 19 0.69 -0.29 4.32
C VAL A 19 1.26 -1.61 3.82
N ASP A 20 0.50 -2.67 4.06
CA ASP A 20 0.79 -4.02 3.60
C ASP A 20 -0.30 -4.44 2.59
N ALA A 21 0.07 -5.30 1.63
CA ALA A 21 -0.87 -5.90 0.67
C ALA A 21 -0.67 -7.40 0.56
N LYS A 22 -1.77 -8.12 0.28
CA LYS A 22 -1.77 -9.56 0.03
C LYS A 22 -2.72 -9.86 -1.13
N LEU A 23 -2.21 -10.53 -2.17
CA LEU A 23 -3.01 -11.02 -3.29
C LEU A 23 -3.35 -12.50 -3.06
N ASP A 24 -4.63 -12.83 -3.01
CA ASP A 24 -5.15 -14.17 -2.75
C ASP A 24 -4.50 -14.81 -1.50
N ASP A 25 -4.03 -16.04 -1.64
CA ASP A 25 -3.25 -16.78 -0.64
C ASP A 25 -1.74 -16.56 -0.74
N GLY A 26 -1.32 -15.52 -1.47
CA GLY A 26 0.08 -15.14 -1.64
C GLY A 26 0.73 -14.55 -0.39
N ASP A 27 2.02 -14.21 -0.53
CA ASP A 27 2.79 -13.56 0.53
C ASP A 27 2.33 -12.13 0.77
N VAL A 28 2.41 -11.70 2.03
CA VAL A 28 2.21 -10.29 2.40
C VAL A 28 3.42 -9.48 1.95
N ILE A 29 3.18 -8.43 1.17
CA ILE A 29 4.18 -7.45 0.78
C ILE A 29 3.97 -6.14 1.54
N THR A 30 5.05 -5.56 2.07
CA THR A 30 5.00 -4.21 2.65
C THR A 30 5.26 -3.20 1.55
N ILE A 31 4.27 -2.34 1.28
CA ILE A 31 4.36 -1.27 0.27
C ILE A 31 5.12 -0.07 0.85
N SER A 32 4.83 0.26 2.11
CA SER A 32 5.39 1.41 2.80
C SER A 32 5.41 1.11 4.30
N LYS A 33 6.52 1.42 4.97
CA LYS A 33 6.66 1.30 6.41
C LYS A 33 7.57 2.41 6.92
N HIS A 34 7.04 3.16 7.88
CA HIS A 34 7.69 4.32 8.48
C HIS A 34 7.51 4.22 10.00
N GLU A 35 8.63 4.17 10.72
CA GLU A 35 8.69 4.18 12.18
C GLU A 35 9.51 5.42 12.56
N GLU A 36 8.84 6.55 12.77
CA GLU A 36 9.48 7.83 13.07
C GLU A 36 8.84 8.51 14.27
N ASN A 37 9.69 8.94 15.20
CA ASN A 37 9.30 9.70 16.39
C ASN A 37 9.17 11.19 16.04
N GLY A 38 8.06 11.58 15.42
CA GLY A 38 7.61 12.97 15.34
C GLY A 38 7.80 13.71 14.00
N ASP A 39 8.51 13.15 13.02
CA ASP A 39 8.76 13.82 11.72
C ASP A 39 7.99 13.21 10.53
N ILE A 40 7.03 12.32 10.80
CA ILE A 40 6.24 11.65 9.76
C ILE A 40 5.47 12.63 8.86
N GLU A 41 5.13 13.82 9.38
CA GLU A 41 4.50 14.89 8.63
C GLU A 41 5.36 15.35 7.44
N VAL A 42 6.69 15.36 7.60
CA VAL A 42 7.64 15.73 6.54
C VAL A 42 7.69 14.67 5.44
N LEU A 43 7.61 13.39 5.84
CA LEU A 43 7.58 12.27 4.90
C LEU A 43 6.21 12.10 4.24
N TRP A 44 5.15 12.64 4.83
CA TRP A 44 3.77 12.39 4.41
C TRP A 44 3.51 12.61 2.91
N PRO A 45 3.98 13.70 2.28
CA PRO A 45 3.78 13.89 0.84
C PRO A 45 4.43 12.77 -0.01
N HIS A 46 5.56 12.22 0.45
CA HIS A 46 6.25 11.13 -0.24
C HIS A 46 5.55 9.79 -0.02
N ILE A 47 5.03 9.56 1.18
CA ILE A 47 4.20 8.39 1.51
C ILE A 47 2.97 8.38 0.61
N GLN A 48 2.23 9.49 0.55
CA GLN A 48 1.04 9.63 -0.30
C GLN A 48 1.37 9.35 -1.77
N LYS A 49 2.44 9.94 -2.30
CA LYS A 49 2.87 9.72 -3.69
C LYS A 49 3.22 8.25 -3.98
N THR A 50 3.84 7.57 -3.02
CA THR A 50 4.19 6.15 -3.14
C THR A 50 2.93 5.30 -3.22
N LEU A 51 1.97 5.52 -2.32
CA LEU A 51 0.70 4.79 -2.29
C LEU A 51 -0.16 5.06 -3.53
N GLU A 52 -0.23 6.32 -3.99
CA GLU A 52 -0.92 6.66 -5.24
C GLU A 52 -0.34 5.91 -6.44
N THR A 53 1.00 5.85 -6.52
CA THR A 53 1.68 5.18 -7.63
C THR A 53 1.38 3.68 -7.60
N TYR A 54 1.51 3.05 -6.42
CA TYR A 54 1.19 1.65 -6.23
C TYR A 54 -0.26 1.34 -6.63
N TRP A 55 -1.22 2.15 -6.18
CA TRP A 55 -2.64 1.94 -6.48
C TRP A 55 -2.95 2.10 -7.97
N LYS A 56 -2.42 3.14 -8.61
CA LYS A 56 -2.58 3.37 -10.06
C LYS A 56 -2.04 2.20 -10.88
N THR A 57 -0.84 1.71 -10.54
CA THR A 57 -0.24 0.55 -11.23
C THR A 57 -1.04 -0.72 -10.98
N THR A 58 -1.48 -0.96 -9.76
CA THR A 58 -2.25 -2.16 -9.39
C THR A 58 -3.59 -2.21 -10.14
N LEU A 59 -4.34 -1.11 -10.17
CA LEU A 59 -5.60 -1.04 -10.91
C LEU A 59 -5.40 -1.15 -12.43
N ALA A 60 -4.30 -0.63 -12.97
CA ALA A 60 -3.98 -0.80 -14.38
C ALA A 60 -3.79 -2.28 -14.72
N HIS A 61 -3.04 -3.01 -13.88
CA HIS A 61 -2.79 -4.44 -14.05
C HIS A 61 -4.09 -5.27 -13.94
N ILE A 62 -4.90 -5.04 -12.90
CA ILE A 62 -6.22 -5.71 -12.77
C ILE A 62 -7.09 -5.41 -13.99
N GLY A 63 -7.11 -4.16 -14.46
CA GLY A 63 -7.86 -3.76 -15.64
C GLY A 63 -7.37 -4.39 -16.95
N GLU A 64 -6.09 -4.78 -17.04
CA GLU A 64 -5.54 -5.56 -18.15
C GLU A 64 -5.96 -7.03 -18.05
N GLU A 65 -5.87 -7.63 -16.86
CA GLU A 65 -6.29 -9.02 -16.62
C GLU A 65 -7.78 -9.22 -16.88
N MET A 66 -8.64 -8.27 -16.49
CA MET A 66 -10.09 -8.34 -16.73
C MET A 66 -10.48 -8.28 -18.21
N LYS A 67 -9.58 -7.84 -19.10
CA LYS A 67 -9.83 -7.79 -20.55
C LYS A 67 -9.39 -9.06 -21.29
N ALA A 68 -8.55 -9.87 -20.66
CA ALA A 68 -8.04 -11.13 -21.22
C ALA A 68 -9.08 -12.25 -21.13
#